data_AF-A0AAV2DF35-F1
#
_entry.id   AF-A0AAV2DF35-F1
#
_cell.length_a   1.000
_cell.length_b   1.000
_cell.length_c   1.000
_cell.angle_alpha   90.00
_cell.angle_beta   90.00
_cell.angle_gamma   90.00
#
_symmetry.space_group_name_H-M   'P 1'
#
loop_
_entity.id
_entity.type
_entity.pdbx_description
1 polymer ?
#
loop_
_entity_poly.entity_id
_entity_poly.type
_entity_poly.pdbx_seq_one_letter_code
_entity_poly.pdbx_strand_id
1 'polypeptide(L)'
;MDRQAMTVGPGMDMPIMHDSDRYELVRDIGSGNFGVARLMRDKQSNELVAVKYIERGEKIDENVQREIINHRSLRHPNIVRFKEVILTPTHLAIVMEYASGGELFERICNAGRFSEDEARFFFQQLISGVSYCHAMQVCHRDLKLENTLLDGSPAPRLKICDFGYSKSSVLHSQPKSTVGTPAYIAPEVLLKKEYDGKIADVWSCGVTLYVMLVGAYPFEDPDEPKNFRKTIQRILNVQYSIPDYVHISPECQHLISRIFVADPAKRISIPEIRNHEWFLKNLPADLMDDNTMMSNNQFEEPDQPSQSIDEIMQIISEATIPAAGTRSLNQCLTGSLDIDDDMEEDLDTDNDLDLDSSGEIVYAM
;
A
#
# COMPACT_ATOMS: atom_id res chain seq x y z
N MET A 1 -33.53 24.27 8.16
CA MET A 1 -34.32 23.25 8.87
C MET A 1 -34.25 22.01 8.00
N ASP A 2 -33.46 20.97 8.26
CA ASP A 2 -32.65 20.58 9.42
C ASP A 2 -31.40 19.85 8.93
N ARG A 3 -30.27 20.12 9.59
CA ARG A 3 -29.00 19.39 9.41
C ARG A 3 -29.11 18.09 10.22
N GLN A 4 -29.14 16.94 9.55
CA GLN A 4 -28.89 15.66 10.22
C GLN A 4 -27.39 15.57 10.52
N ALA A 5 -27.06 15.64 11.81
CA ALA A 5 -25.75 15.33 12.34
C ALA A 5 -25.48 13.82 12.15
N MET A 6 -24.41 13.48 11.42
CA MET A 6 -23.90 12.13 11.40
C MET A 6 -23.28 11.82 12.76
N THR A 7 -23.86 10.84 13.45
CA THR A 7 -23.35 10.28 14.71
C THR A 7 -22.04 9.55 14.47
N VAL A 8 -20.99 10.04 15.13
CA VAL A 8 -19.65 9.43 15.21
C VAL A 8 -19.74 8.13 16.01
N GLY A 9 -19.19 7.03 15.46
CA GLY A 9 -19.07 5.73 16.15
C GLY A 9 -18.09 5.78 17.32
N PRO A 10 -17.99 4.71 18.14
CA PRO A 10 -17.26 4.73 19.41
C PRO A 10 -15.77 5.01 19.21
N GLY A 11 -15.23 5.82 20.13
CA GLY A 11 -13.94 6.54 20.12
C GLY A 11 -12.74 5.83 19.52
N MET A 12 -12.12 6.49 18.54
CA MET A 12 -10.74 6.22 18.12
C MET A 12 -9.81 7.18 18.85
N ASP A 13 -8.84 6.64 19.60
CA ASP A 13 -7.80 7.38 20.33
C ASP A 13 -6.78 8.01 19.39
N MET A 14 -7.19 9.02 18.61
CA MET A 14 -6.23 9.89 17.91
C MET A 14 -5.59 10.87 18.89
N PRO A 15 -4.29 11.18 18.72
CA PRO A 15 -3.64 12.20 19.54
C PRO A 15 -4.36 13.54 19.38
N ILE A 16 -4.47 14.26 20.50
CA ILE A 16 -4.88 15.67 20.55
C ILE A 16 -3.95 16.44 19.58
N MET A 17 -4.51 17.46 18.93
CA MET A 17 -3.80 18.33 18.01
C MET A 17 -2.45 18.76 18.61
N HIS A 18 -1.36 18.46 17.89
CA HIS A 18 0.02 18.82 18.20
C HIS A 18 0.52 19.75 17.08
N ASP A 19 1.48 20.60 17.40
CA ASP A 19 2.04 21.60 16.49
C ASP A 19 0.98 22.49 15.82
N SER A 20 -0.04 22.89 16.58
CA SER A 20 -1.09 23.79 16.09
C SER A 20 -0.57 25.13 15.60
N ASP A 21 0.64 25.51 15.97
CA ASP A 21 1.29 26.74 15.52
C ASP A 21 1.74 26.65 14.05
N ARG A 22 2.01 25.44 13.56
CA ARG A 22 2.45 25.19 12.18
C ARG A 22 1.39 24.49 11.33
N TYR A 23 0.66 23.53 11.88
CA TYR A 23 -0.35 22.78 11.15
C TYR A 23 -1.76 23.09 11.65
N GLU A 24 -2.65 23.44 10.72
CA GLU A 24 -4.07 23.59 10.97
C GLU A 24 -4.82 22.31 10.59
N LEU A 25 -5.59 21.75 11.51
CA LEU A 25 -6.47 20.62 11.21
C LEU A 25 -7.58 21.08 10.25
N VAL A 26 -7.68 20.41 9.09
CA VAL A 26 -8.75 20.67 8.12
C VAL A 26 -9.90 19.70 8.33
N ARG A 27 -9.61 18.40 8.31
CA ARG A 27 -10.58 17.31 8.58
C ARG A 27 -9.84 16.01 8.80
N ASP A 28 -10.47 15.05 9.46
CA ASP A 28 -9.99 13.67 9.45
C ASP A 28 -10.37 13.01 8.10
N ILE A 29 -9.43 12.26 7.50
CA ILE A 29 -9.56 11.71 6.14
C ILE A 29 -9.47 10.19 6.07
N GLY A 30 -9.29 9.49 7.20
CA GLY A 30 -9.07 8.04 7.18
C GLY A 30 -9.90 7.23 8.19
N SER A 31 -10.72 6.34 7.63
CA SER A 31 -10.98 4.97 8.09
C SER A 31 -10.84 4.00 6.89
N GLY A 32 -9.71 4.09 6.16
CA GLY A 32 -9.39 3.30 4.95
C GLY A 32 -8.11 2.47 5.08
N ASN A 33 -7.59 1.93 3.96
CA ASN A 33 -6.39 1.07 3.89
C ASN A 33 -5.13 1.67 4.54
N PHE A 34 -5.06 2.99 4.64
CA PHE A 34 -3.93 3.73 5.22
C PHE A 34 -3.97 3.85 6.74
N GLY A 35 -4.99 3.29 7.41
CA GLY A 35 -5.25 3.58 8.80
C GLY A 35 -5.88 4.95 8.98
N VAL A 36 -5.91 5.43 10.22
CA VAL A 36 -6.49 6.73 10.55
C VAL A 36 -5.52 7.84 10.13
N ALA A 37 -5.93 8.63 9.14
CA ALA A 37 -5.15 9.74 8.61
C ALA A 37 -5.92 11.06 8.75
N ARG A 38 -5.18 12.16 8.92
CA ARG A 38 -5.70 13.50 9.12
C ARG A 38 -5.23 14.43 8.02
N LEU A 39 -6.13 15.23 7.46
CA LEU A 39 -5.79 16.31 6.55
C LEU A 39 -5.47 17.54 7.38
N MET A 40 -4.27 18.06 7.18
CA MET A 40 -3.82 19.31 7.76
C MET A 40 -3.43 20.29 6.66
N ARG A 41 -3.34 21.57 7.03
CA ARG A 41 -2.80 22.65 6.21
C ARG A 41 -1.56 23.18 6.91
N ASP A 42 -0.41 23.16 6.22
CA ASP A 42 0.78 23.86 6.69
C ASP A 42 0.50 25.37 6.61
N LYS A 43 0.60 26.08 7.74
CA LYS A 43 0.30 27.51 7.82
C LYS A 43 1.37 28.38 7.15
N GLN A 44 2.58 27.85 6.95
CA GLN A 44 3.69 28.57 6.32
C GLN A 44 3.61 28.46 4.80
N SER A 45 3.48 27.24 4.27
CA SER A 45 3.41 27.00 2.81
C SER A 45 1.98 27.08 2.25
N ASN A 46 0.96 27.05 3.12
CA ASN A 46 -0.46 26.91 2.76
C ASN A 46 -0.79 25.60 2.01
N GLU A 47 0.14 24.64 1.97
CA GLU A 47 -0.05 23.33 1.35
C GLU A 47 -0.93 22.43 2.22
N LEU A 48 -1.72 21.58 1.56
CA LEU A 48 -2.43 20.50 2.22
C LEU A 48 -1.50 19.29 2.38
N VAL A 49 -1.52 18.69 3.57
CA VAL A 49 -0.73 17.51 3.91
C VAL A 49 -1.60 16.42 4.53
N ALA A 50 -1.26 15.17 4.27
CA ALA A 50 -1.83 14.03 4.96
C ALA A 50 -0.90 13.62 6.11
N VAL A 51 -1.46 13.41 7.29
CA VAL A 51 -0.72 12.97 8.48
C VAL A 51 -1.22 11.61 8.90
N LYS A 52 -0.33 10.62 8.91
CA LYS A 52 -0.60 9.27 9.40
C LYS A 52 0.03 9.10 10.78
N TYR A 53 -0.68 8.41 11.68
CA TYR A 53 -0.23 8.17 13.04
C TYR A 53 0.09 6.69 13.28
N ILE A 54 1.20 6.43 13.98
CA ILE A 54 1.55 5.12 14.52
C ILE A 54 1.74 5.29 16.02
N GLU A 55 1.10 4.47 16.85
CA GLU A 55 1.31 4.53 18.30
C GLU A 55 2.78 4.29 18.66
N ARG A 56 3.28 5.04 19.64
CA ARG A 56 4.63 4.87 20.17
C ARG A 56 4.78 3.52 20.87
N GLY A 57 5.98 2.96 20.87
CA GLY A 57 6.27 1.66 21.48
C GLY A 57 6.62 0.59 20.45
N GLU A 58 6.20 -0.65 20.71
CA GLU A 58 6.57 -1.85 19.95
C GLU A 58 6.15 -1.84 18.47
N LYS A 59 5.15 -1.01 18.10
CA LYS A 59 4.73 -0.85 16.70
C LYS A 59 5.76 -0.10 15.85
N ILE A 60 6.67 0.64 16.48
CA ILE A 60 7.77 1.33 15.80
C ILE A 60 8.96 0.37 15.74
N ASP A 61 8.98 -0.46 14.70
CA ASP A 61 10.02 -1.45 14.46
C ASP A 61 11.01 -1.00 13.36
N GLU A 62 11.98 -1.86 13.06
CA GLU A 62 12.95 -1.63 11.99
C GLU A 62 12.30 -1.52 10.60
N ASN A 63 11.11 -2.11 10.41
CA ASN A 63 10.40 -2.03 9.14
C ASN A 63 9.82 -0.63 8.94
N VAL A 64 9.17 -0.07 9.96
CA VAL A 64 8.67 1.32 9.95
C VAL A 64 9.82 2.29 9.68
N GLN A 65 10.96 2.12 10.37
CA GLN A 65 12.14 2.95 10.14
C GLN A 65 12.61 2.86 8.67
N ARG A 66 12.76 1.64 8.15
CA ARG A 66 13.20 1.41 6.76
C ARG A 66 12.24 2.04 5.76
N GLU A 67 10.93 1.92 5.98
CA GLU A 67 9.90 2.52 5.12
C GLU A 67 9.95 4.05 5.13
N ILE A 68 10.16 4.69 6.28
CA ILE A 68 10.29 6.16 6.38
C ILE A 68 11.53 6.64 5.61
N ILE A 69 12.67 5.99 5.80
CA ILE A 69 13.91 6.36 5.12
C ILE A 69 13.81 6.15 3.61
N ASN A 70 13.23 5.02 3.18
CA ASN A 70 12.97 4.76 1.77
C ASN A 70 12.04 5.81 1.17
N HIS A 71 10.89 6.10 1.81
CA HIS A 71 9.97 7.14 1.34
C HIS A 71 10.64 8.51 1.21
N ARG A 72 11.43 8.92 2.21
CA ARG A 72 12.18 10.20 2.17
C ARG A 72 13.10 10.31 0.94
N SER A 73 13.69 9.18 0.52
CA SER A 73 14.58 9.14 -0.64
C SER A 73 13.85 9.21 -1.98
N LEU A 74 12.56 8.88 -2.01
CA LEU A 74 11.77 8.90 -3.23
C LEU A 74 11.35 10.33 -3.57
N ARG A 75 11.89 10.83 -4.69
CA ARG A 75 11.61 12.17 -5.21
C ARG A 75 11.21 12.05 -6.68
N HIS A 76 9.92 11.87 -6.91
CA HIS A 76 9.36 11.73 -8.25
C HIS A 76 7.97 12.38 -8.29
N PRO A 77 7.61 13.11 -9.36
CA PRO A 77 6.35 13.86 -9.40
C PRO A 77 5.11 12.95 -9.40
N ASN A 78 5.27 11.67 -9.75
CA ASN A 78 4.21 10.65 -9.69
C ASN A 78 4.23 9.76 -8.44
N ILE A 79 4.99 10.12 -7.41
CA ILE A 79 5.00 9.46 -6.10
C ILE A 79 4.58 10.50 -5.06
N VAL A 80 3.75 10.11 -4.10
CA VAL A 80 3.43 10.96 -2.94
C VAL A 80 4.72 11.31 -2.22
N ARG A 81 4.96 12.59 -1.95
CA ARG A 81 6.21 13.03 -1.33
C ARG A 81 6.17 12.94 0.19
N PHE A 82 7.23 12.40 0.79
CA PHE A 82 7.50 12.52 2.23
C PHE A 82 7.85 13.97 2.58
N LYS A 83 7.24 14.51 3.63
CA LYS A 83 7.56 15.85 4.13
C LYS A 83 8.43 15.76 5.38
N GLU A 84 7.94 15.12 6.44
CA GLU A 84 8.63 15.02 7.73
C GLU A 84 8.00 13.98 8.66
N VAL A 85 8.65 13.71 9.80
CA VAL A 85 8.09 13.02 10.95
C VAL A 85 8.02 13.94 12.16
N ILE A 86 6.97 13.79 12.97
CA ILE A 86 6.77 14.57 14.19
C ILE A 86 6.54 13.59 15.34
N LEU A 87 7.28 13.78 16.43
CA LEU A 87 7.02 13.04 17.65
C LEU A 87 5.90 13.71 18.44
N THR A 88 4.90 12.94 18.82
CA THR A 88 3.83 13.39 19.72
C THR A 88 3.92 12.64 21.05
N PRO A 89 3.19 13.05 22.10
CA PRO A 89 3.19 12.32 23.37
C PRO A 89 2.76 10.84 23.24
N THR A 90 1.92 10.50 22.26
CA THR A 90 1.33 9.15 22.13
C THR A 90 1.65 8.43 20.82
N HIS A 91 1.98 9.17 19.76
CA HIS A 91 2.18 8.63 18.40
C HIS A 91 3.41 9.23 17.71
N LEU A 92 3.96 8.49 16.77
CA LEU A 92 4.77 9.01 15.67
C LEU A 92 3.83 9.49 14.56
N ALA A 93 3.93 10.75 14.18
CA ALA A 93 3.18 11.31 13.06
C ALA A 93 4.07 11.36 11.82
N ILE A 94 3.58 10.86 10.69
CA ILE A 94 4.27 10.86 9.40
C ILE A 94 3.50 11.80 8.48
N VAL A 95 4.13 12.91 8.10
CA VAL A 95 3.54 13.95 7.25
C VAL A 95 3.98 13.73 5.80
N MET A 96 3.01 13.72 4.89
CA MET A 96 3.23 13.50 3.46
C MET A 96 2.33 14.40 2.61
N GLU A 97 2.67 14.54 1.34
CA GLU A 97 1.87 15.24 0.34
C GLU A 97 0.43 14.72 0.31
N TYR A 98 -0.55 15.62 0.29
CA TYR A 98 -1.95 15.25 0.09
C TYR A 98 -2.36 15.35 -1.39
N ALA A 99 -2.76 14.22 -1.97
CA ALA A 99 -3.36 14.17 -3.30
C ALA A 99 -4.88 14.42 -3.20
N SER A 100 -5.33 15.62 -3.59
CA SER A 100 -6.70 16.09 -3.38
C SER A 100 -7.70 15.68 -4.45
N GLY A 101 -7.26 15.04 -5.53
CA GLY A 101 -8.09 14.60 -6.66
C GLY A 101 -8.81 13.26 -6.44
N GLY A 102 -8.64 12.63 -5.28
CA GLY A 102 -9.26 11.35 -4.94
C GLY A 102 -8.52 10.15 -5.54
N GLU A 103 -9.19 9.00 -5.55
CA GLU A 103 -8.63 7.75 -6.07
C GLU A 103 -8.83 7.64 -7.59
N LEU A 104 -7.84 7.11 -8.30
CA LEU A 104 -7.95 6.81 -9.73
C LEU A 104 -9.13 5.87 -10.02
N PHE A 105 -9.37 4.91 -9.13
CA PHE A 105 -10.47 3.95 -9.25
C PHE A 105 -11.84 4.64 -9.24
N GLU A 106 -12.07 5.59 -8.32
CA GLU A 106 -13.31 6.37 -8.28
C GLU A 106 -13.53 7.15 -9.59
N ARG A 107 -12.46 7.72 -10.16
CA ARG A 107 -12.53 8.40 -11.46
C ARG A 107 -12.93 7.44 -12.58
N ILE A 108 -12.39 6.22 -12.60
CA ILE A 108 -12.77 5.20 -13.57
C ILE A 108 -14.24 4.82 -13.40
N CYS A 109 -14.70 4.54 -12.17
CA CYS A 109 -16.09 4.21 -11.90
C CYS A 109 -17.05 5.31 -12.34
N ASN A 110 -16.71 6.59 -12.10
CA ASN A 110 -17.53 7.72 -12.51
C ASN A 110 -17.60 7.89 -14.04
N ALA A 111 -16.51 7.57 -14.75
CA ALA A 111 -16.47 7.56 -16.21
C ALA A 111 -17.05 6.27 -16.83
N GLY A 112 -17.23 5.22 -16.03
CA GLY A 112 -17.45 3.84 -16.47
C GLY A 112 -16.16 3.19 -16.98
N ARG A 113 -15.52 3.80 -17.97
CA ARG A 113 -14.20 3.43 -18.50
C ARG A 113 -13.56 4.63 -19.18
N PHE A 114 -12.25 4.62 -19.34
CA PHE A 114 -11.52 5.65 -20.07
C PHE A 114 -11.43 5.36 -21.57
N SER A 115 -11.17 6.42 -22.32
CA SER A 115 -10.66 6.29 -23.68
C SER A 115 -9.24 5.73 -23.65
N GLU A 116 -8.80 5.14 -24.76
CA GLU A 116 -7.43 4.64 -24.87
C GLU A 116 -6.38 5.74 -24.66
N ASP A 117 -6.67 6.97 -25.10
CA ASP A 117 -5.76 8.11 -24.92
C ASP A 117 -5.67 8.57 -23.46
N GLU A 118 -6.79 8.62 -22.73
CA GLU A 118 -6.79 8.93 -21.29
C GLU A 118 -6.13 7.81 -20.48
N ALA A 119 -6.40 6.54 -20.81
CA ALA A 119 -5.74 5.40 -20.19
C ALA A 119 -4.21 5.44 -20.42
N ARG A 120 -3.76 5.81 -21.63
CA ARG A 120 -2.34 5.98 -21.94
C ARG A 120 -1.70 7.10 -21.12
N PHE A 121 -2.38 8.24 -21.00
CA PHE A 121 -1.90 9.38 -20.22
C PHE A 121 -1.60 9.01 -18.75
N PHE A 122 -2.50 8.27 -18.09
CA PHE A 122 -2.26 7.78 -16.73
C PHE A 122 -1.23 6.64 -16.70
N PHE A 123 -1.26 5.73 -17.68
CA PHE A 123 -0.32 4.61 -17.73
C PHE A 123 1.13 5.06 -17.92
N GLN A 124 1.38 6.11 -18.71
CA GLN A 124 2.71 6.71 -18.86
C GLN A 124 3.26 7.21 -17.53
N GLN A 125 2.42 7.90 -16.75
CA GLN A 125 2.77 8.40 -15.43
C GLN A 125 3.00 7.27 -14.41
N LEU A 126 2.16 6.23 -14.46
CA LEU A 126 2.30 5.03 -13.63
C LEU A 126 3.64 4.34 -13.89
N ILE A 127 3.96 4.05 -15.16
CA ILE A 127 5.21 3.38 -15.54
C ILE A 127 6.42 4.25 -15.21
N SER A 128 6.33 5.57 -15.37
CA SER A 128 7.38 6.50 -14.95
C SER A 128 7.65 6.41 -13.43
N GLY A 129 6.61 6.46 -12.60
CA GLY A 129 6.74 6.30 -11.15
C GLY A 129 7.29 4.92 -10.73
N VAL A 130 6.80 3.83 -11.33
CA VAL A 130 7.27 2.47 -11.05
C VAL A 130 8.72 2.25 -11.50
N SER A 131 9.10 2.78 -12.67
CA SER A 131 10.49 2.77 -13.17
C SER A 131 11.43 3.43 -12.18
N TYR A 132 11.03 4.59 -11.66
CA TYR A 132 11.81 5.31 -10.65
C TYR A 132 11.96 4.52 -9.35
N CYS A 133 10.88 3.92 -8.83
CA CYS A 133 10.94 3.04 -7.66
C CYS A 133 11.92 1.87 -7.87
N HIS A 134 11.84 1.21 -9.03
CA HIS A 134 12.72 0.09 -9.39
C HIS A 134 14.20 0.49 -9.47
N ALA A 135 14.49 1.70 -9.95
CA ALA A 135 15.85 2.26 -10.00
C ALA A 135 16.42 2.54 -8.60
N MET A 136 15.58 3.01 -7.68
CA MET A 136 15.93 3.22 -6.26
C MET A 136 16.03 1.92 -5.45
N GLN A 137 15.95 0.75 -6.11
CA GLN A 137 15.86 -0.58 -5.49
C GLN A 137 14.70 -0.74 -4.51
N VAL A 138 13.72 0.16 -4.60
CA VAL A 138 12.42 0.01 -3.97
C VAL A 138 11.56 -0.77 -4.98
N CYS A 139 11.81 -2.08 -5.07
CA CYS A 139 10.84 -2.95 -5.71
C CYS A 139 9.75 -3.25 -4.69
N HIS A 140 8.49 -3.22 -5.13
CA HIS A 140 7.41 -3.36 -4.20
C HIS A 140 6.90 -4.80 -4.20
N ARG A 141 6.76 -5.37 -3.02
CA ARG A 141 5.99 -6.61 -2.82
C ARG A 141 4.50 -6.34 -2.61
N ASP A 142 4.12 -5.07 -2.73
CA ASP A 142 2.86 -4.53 -2.25
C ASP A 142 2.45 -3.28 -3.05
N LEU A 143 2.92 -3.08 -4.31
CA LEU A 143 2.60 -1.84 -5.05
C LEU A 143 1.10 -1.88 -5.24
N LYS A 144 0.39 -1.25 -4.31
CA LYS A 144 -1.06 -1.24 -4.28
C LYS A 144 -1.41 -0.21 -5.32
N LEU A 145 -1.42 -0.63 -6.58
CA LEU A 145 -1.93 0.20 -7.65
C LEU A 145 -3.44 0.44 -7.50
N GLU A 146 -4.10 -0.31 -6.61
CA GLU A 146 -5.37 0.02 -5.96
C GLU A 146 -5.34 1.41 -5.29
N ASN A 147 -4.24 1.76 -4.66
CA ASN A 147 -4.01 2.99 -3.91
C ASN A 147 -3.33 4.08 -4.78
N THR A 148 -3.71 4.14 -6.06
CA THR A 148 -3.27 5.21 -6.96
C THR A 148 -4.17 6.43 -6.77
N LEU A 149 -3.58 7.54 -6.34
CA LEU A 149 -4.29 8.79 -6.13
C LEU A 149 -4.10 9.74 -7.31
N LEU A 150 -4.93 10.77 -7.35
CA LEU A 150 -4.83 11.88 -8.29
C LEU A 150 -4.61 13.18 -7.52
N ASP A 151 -3.79 14.08 -8.06
CA ASP A 151 -3.76 15.45 -7.56
C ASP A 151 -5.02 16.24 -7.98
N GLY A 152 -5.25 17.38 -7.33
CA GLY A 152 -6.39 18.24 -7.62
C GLY A 152 -6.20 19.16 -8.84
N SER A 153 -5.21 18.90 -9.69
CA SER A 153 -4.94 19.77 -10.84
C SER A 153 -5.97 19.54 -11.95
N PRO A 154 -6.19 20.53 -12.84
CA PRO A 154 -7.12 20.38 -13.96
C PRO A 154 -6.76 19.24 -14.93
N ALA A 155 -5.47 18.93 -15.04
CA ALA A 155 -4.93 17.79 -15.77
C ALA A 155 -4.27 16.84 -14.75
N PRO A 156 -5.06 15.96 -14.10
CA PRO A 156 -4.64 15.30 -12.87
C PRO A 156 -3.35 14.52 -13.05
N ARG A 157 -2.39 14.74 -12.15
CA ARG A 157 -1.21 13.89 -12.07
C ARG A 157 -1.48 12.67 -11.20
N LEU A 158 -1.01 11.53 -11.67
CA LEU A 158 -1.06 10.29 -10.93
C LEU A 158 -0.07 10.35 -9.76
N LYS A 159 -0.49 9.93 -8.58
CA LYS A 159 0.31 9.88 -7.35
C LYS A 159 0.27 8.48 -6.76
N ILE A 160 1.36 7.75 -6.89
CA ILE A 160 1.54 6.45 -6.23
C ILE A 160 1.70 6.71 -4.73
N CYS A 161 0.79 6.16 -3.93
CA CYS A 161 0.84 6.27 -2.47
C CYS A 161 1.12 4.90 -1.89
N ASP A 162 2.37 4.65 -1.49
CA ASP A 162 2.81 3.30 -1.20
C ASP A 162 3.75 3.20 -0.01
N PHE A 163 3.22 3.38 1.19
CA PHE A 163 4.02 3.25 2.39
C PHE A 163 3.25 2.49 3.47
N GLY A 164 3.67 1.23 3.63
CA GLY A 164 3.11 0.17 4.45
C GLY A 164 3.20 0.37 5.96
N TYR A 165 3.18 1.62 6.44
CA TYR A 165 3.41 2.07 7.82
C TYR A 165 2.50 1.44 8.90
N SER A 166 1.62 0.51 8.52
CA SER A 166 0.63 -0.15 9.39
C SER A 166 0.70 -1.67 9.32
N LYS A 167 1.71 -2.27 8.69
CA LYS A 167 1.89 -3.72 8.73
C LYS A 167 2.51 -4.16 10.05
N SER A 168 1.68 -4.30 11.08
CA SER A 168 1.97 -5.26 12.14
C SER A 168 2.17 -6.63 11.48
N SER A 169 3.29 -7.26 11.80
CA SER A 169 3.84 -8.50 11.23
C SER A 169 2.98 -9.76 11.40
N VAL A 170 1.69 -9.63 11.72
CA VAL A 170 0.80 -10.78 11.95
C VAL A 170 -0.61 -10.46 11.45
N LEU A 171 -0.96 -10.96 10.26
CA LEU A 171 -2.27 -11.54 9.87
C LEU A 171 -3.60 -11.00 10.45
N HIS A 172 -3.73 -9.75 10.92
CA HIS A 172 -4.96 -9.29 11.60
C HIS A 172 -5.31 -7.81 11.38
N SER A 173 -5.43 -7.38 10.12
CA SER A 173 -6.36 -6.28 9.83
C SER A 173 -7.75 -6.87 9.61
N GLN A 174 -8.67 -6.64 10.56
CA GLN A 174 -10.07 -7.03 10.39
C GLN A 174 -10.66 -6.38 9.12
N PRO A 175 -11.52 -7.11 8.39
CA PRO A 175 -11.92 -6.74 7.04
C PRO A 175 -13.05 -5.71 7.08
N LYS A 176 -12.73 -4.43 6.83
CA LYS A 176 -13.73 -3.42 6.46
C LYS A 176 -13.55 -2.82 5.06
N SER A 177 -12.52 -3.27 4.35
CA SER A 177 -12.60 -3.60 2.93
C SER A 177 -11.77 -4.87 2.76
N THR A 178 -12.22 -5.77 1.92
CA THR A 178 -11.54 -7.00 1.53
C THR A 178 -10.03 -6.81 1.40
N VAL A 179 -9.26 -7.75 1.95
CA VAL A 179 -7.88 -8.04 1.50
C VAL A 179 -7.86 -7.86 -0.02
N GLY A 180 -6.91 -7.06 -0.52
CA GLY A 180 -6.93 -6.45 -1.86
C GLY A 180 -7.46 -7.34 -3.00
N THR A 181 -7.98 -6.71 -4.03
CA THR A 181 -8.52 -7.37 -5.21
C THR A 181 -7.47 -8.36 -5.74
N PRO A 182 -7.74 -9.68 -5.69
CA PRO A 182 -6.76 -10.71 -6.03
C PRO A 182 -6.23 -10.56 -7.47
N ALA A 183 -6.96 -9.85 -8.32
CA ALA A 183 -6.57 -9.52 -9.70
C ALA A 183 -5.16 -8.92 -9.81
N TYR A 184 -4.75 -8.09 -8.85
CA TYR A 184 -3.41 -7.48 -8.82
C TYR A 184 -2.28 -8.46 -8.49
N ILE A 185 -2.61 -9.64 -7.96
CA ILE A 185 -1.61 -10.63 -7.56
C ILE A 185 -1.17 -11.43 -8.78
N ALA A 186 0.11 -11.30 -9.15
CA ALA A 186 0.68 -12.07 -10.26
C ALA A 186 0.70 -13.58 -9.96
N PRO A 187 0.61 -14.46 -10.98
CA PRO A 187 0.57 -15.91 -10.78
C PRO A 187 1.74 -16.48 -9.95
N GLU A 188 2.96 -15.96 -10.16
CA GLU A 188 4.14 -16.41 -9.45
C GLU A 188 4.15 -16.03 -7.96
N VAL A 189 3.43 -14.97 -7.57
CA VAL A 189 3.28 -14.56 -6.17
C VAL A 189 2.40 -15.56 -5.41
N LEU A 190 1.46 -16.21 -6.11
CA LEU A 190 0.58 -17.25 -5.55
C LEU A 190 1.27 -18.62 -5.47
N LEU A 191 2.15 -18.92 -6.44
CA LEU A 191 2.72 -20.26 -6.64
C LEU A 191 4.12 -20.45 -6.05
N LYS A 192 4.94 -19.40 -6.02
CA LYS A 192 6.35 -19.50 -5.66
C LYS A 192 6.61 -18.92 -4.27
N LYS A 193 7.55 -19.53 -3.57
CA LYS A 193 8.07 -19.00 -2.30
C LYS A 193 8.90 -17.73 -2.50
N GLU A 194 9.61 -17.64 -3.63
CA GLU A 194 10.43 -16.49 -4.01
C GLU A 194 10.10 -16.08 -5.46
N TYR A 195 10.03 -14.78 -5.69
CA TYR A 195 9.70 -14.19 -6.99
C TYR A 195 10.42 -12.84 -7.17
N ASP A 196 10.53 -12.39 -8.41
CA ASP A 196 11.03 -11.04 -8.74
C ASP A 196 9.90 -10.03 -8.59
N GLY A 197 9.98 -9.18 -7.56
CA GLY A 197 8.98 -8.14 -7.29
C GLY A 197 8.82 -7.15 -8.45
N LYS A 198 9.89 -6.84 -9.19
CA LYS A 198 9.81 -5.88 -10.32
C LYS A 198 8.96 -6.42 -11.46
N ILE A 199 9.01 -7.73 -11.69
CA ILE A 199 8.20 -8.40 -12.72
C ILE A 199 6.75 -8.59 -12.25
N ALA A 200 6.52 -8.79 -10.95
CA ALA A 200 5.18 -8.79 -10.36
C ALA A 200 4.52 -7.40 -10.47
N ASP A 201 5.27 -6.31 -10.25
CA ASP A 201 4.75 -4.94 -10.41
C ASP A 201 4.26 -4.65 -11.83
N VAL A 202 4.90 -5.24 -12.85
CA VAL A 202 4.44 -5.13 -14.25
C VAL A 202 3.05 -5.74 -14.43
N TRP A 203 2.78 -6.89 -13.79
CA TRP A 203 1.45 -7.49 -13.82
C TRP A 203 0.42 -6.53 -13.23
N SER A 204 0.70 -5.97 -12.05
CA SER A 204 -0.16 -4.98 -11.40
C SER A 204 -0.42 -3.79 -12.32
N CYS A 205 0.60 -3.28 -13.02
CA CYS A 205 0.42 -2.18 -13.97
C CYS A 205 -0.54 -2.57 -15.10
N GLY A 206 -0.43 -3.80 -15.61
CA GLY A 206 -1.36 -4.34 -16.61
C GLY A 206 -2.80 -4.42 -16.10
N VAL A 207 -3.00 -4.79 -14.84
CA VAL A 207 -4.33 -4.78 -14.21
C VAL A 207 -4.90 -3.37 -14.17
N THR A 208 -4.12 -2.38 -13.74
CA THR A 208 -4.56 -0.97 -13.75
C THR A 208 -4.90 -0.50 -15.17
N LEU A 209 -4.07 -0.82 -16.17
CA LEU A 209 -4.34 -0.50 -17.57
C LEU A 209 -5.66 -1.12 -18.05
N TYR A 210 -5.87 -2.40 -17.75
CA TYR A 210 -7.09 -3.10 -18.11
C TYR A 210 -8.32 -2.46 -17.46
N VAL A 211 -8.27 -2.16 -16.16
CA VAL A 211 -9.38 -1.53 -15.43
C VAL A 211 -9.68 -0.14 -15.99
N MET A 212 -8.67 0.65 -16.37
CA MET A 212 -8.89 1.93 -17.05
C MET A 212 -9.62 1.77 -18.38
N LEU A 213 -9.26 0.76 -19.18
CA LEU A 213 -9.84 0.56 -20.52
C LEU A 213 -11.23 -0.09 -20.49
N VAL A 214 -11.48 -0.98 -19.54
CA VAL A 214 -12.67 -1.85 -19.50
C VAL A 214 -13.66 -1.41 -18.42
N GLY A 215 -13.21 -0.81 -17.32
CA GLY A 215 -14.04 -0.46 -16.17
C GLY A 215 -14.29 -1.60 -15.19
N ALA A 216 -13.66 -2.77 -15.42
CA ALA A 216 -13.79 -3.96 -14.59
C ALA A 216 -12.45 -4.71 -14.51
N TYR A 217 -12.30 -5.59 -13.52
CA TYR A 217 -11.08 -6.37 -13.33
C TYR A 217 -10.93 -7.50 -14.37
N PRO A 218 -9.71 -7.80 -14.85
CA PRO A 218 -9.47 -8.75 -15.95
C PRO A 218 -9.81 -10.22 -15.61
N PHE A 219 -9.62 -10.62 -14.37
CA PHE A 219 -9.75 -12.02 -13.93
C PHE A 219 -10.95 -12.26 -13.03
N GLU A 220 -11.70 -11.22 -12.68
CA GLU A 220 -12.93 -11.38 -11.92
C GLU A 220 -14.04 -11.92 -12.81
N ASP A 221 -14.89 -12.74 -12.19
CA ASP A 221 -16.10 -13.19 -12.83
C ASP A 221 -17.19 -12.12 -12.73
N PRO A 222 -17.76 -11.64 -13.85
CA PRO A 222 -18.82 -10.64 -13.81
C PRO A 222 -20.07 -11.10 -13.06
N ASP A 223 -20.37 -12.41 -13.08
CA ASP A 223 -21.54 -13.00 -12.42
C ASP A 223 -21.25 -13.32 -10.94
N GLU A 224 -19.97 -13.60 -10.61
CA GLU A 224 -19.51 -13.96 -9.27
C GLU A 224 -18.26 -13.17 -8.81
N PRO A 225 -18.32 -11.83 -8.71
CA PRO A 225 -17.13 -11.00 -8.49
C PRO A 225 -16.45 -11.24 -7.12
N LYS A 226 -17.19 -11.79 -6.14
CA LYS A 226 -16.66 -12.11 -4.81
C LYS A 226 -16.12 -13.54 -4.70
N ASN A 227 -16.11 -14.31 -5.78
CA ASN A 227 -15.60 -15.68 -5.78
C ASN A 227 -14.09 -15.68 -6.00
N PHE A 228 -13.35 -15.43 -4.91
CA PHE A 228 -11.88 -15.39 -4.91
C PHE A 228 -11.25 -16.64 -5.52
N ARG A 229 -11.80 -17.83 -5.26
CA ARG A 229 -11.25 -19.10 -5.80
C ARG A 229 -11.31 -19.12 -7.33
N LYS A 230 -12.41 -18.65 -7.92
CA LYS A 230 -12.60 -18.55 -9.37
C LYS A 230 -11.65 -17.51 -9.97
N THR A 231 -11.53 -16.35 -9.34
CA THR A 231 -10.58 -15.30 -9.76
C THR A 231 -9.14 -15.81 -9.76
N ILE A 232 -8.72 -16.51 -8.70
CA ILE A 232 -7.38 -17.11 -8.61
C ILE A 232 -7.14 -18.15 -9.70
N GLN A 233 -8.11 -19.03 -9.98
CA GLN A 233 -7.97 -19.99 -11.08
C GLN A 233 -7.83 -19.29 -12.44
N ARG A 234 -8.56 -18.20 -12.66
CA ARG A 234 -8.44 -17.39 -13.89
C ARG A 234 -7.09 -16.69 -13.98
N ILE A 235 -6.54 -16.19 -12.88
CA ILE A 235 -5.18 -15.61 -12.83
C ILE A 235 -4.14 -16.65 -13.22
N LEU A 236 -4.16 -17.83 -12.58
CA LEU A 236 -3.18 -18.90 -12.83
C LEU A 236 -3.20 -19.41 -14.29
N ASN A 237 -4.38 -19.41 -14.91
CA ASN A 237 -4.57 -19.79 -16.31
C ASN A 237 -4.51 -18.60 -17.29
N VAL A 238 -4.32 -17.38 -16.78
CA VAL A 238 -4.33 -16.12 -17.54
C VAL A 238 -5.58 -15.96 -18.42
N GLN A 239 -6.74 -16.21 -17.81
CA GLN A 239 -8.05 -16.17 -18.46
C GLN A 239 -8.72 -14.81 -18.27
N TYR A 240 -8.44 -13.90 -19.20
CA TYR A 240 -9.09 -12.60 -19.34
C TYR A 240 -9.66 -12.44 -20.76
N SER A 241 -10.62 -11.54 -20.92
CA SER A 241 -11.21 -11.24 -22.22
C SER A 241 -11.66 -9.78 -22.27
N ILE A 242 -11.18 -9.04 -23.27
CA ILE A 242 -11.65 -7.67 -23.50
C ILE A 242 -13.04 -7.76 -24.14
N PRO A 243 -14.08 -7.15 -23.56
CA PRO A 243 -15.43 -7.24 -24.13
C PRO A 243 -15.54 -6.62 -25.52
N ASP A 244 -16.38 -7.18 -26.39
CA ASP A 244 -16.51 -6.76 -27.81
C ASP A 244 -16.89 -5.28 -27.99
N TYR A 245 -17.58 -4.69 -26.99
CA TYR A 245 -17.96 -3.27 -27.00
C TYR A 245 -16.79 -2.33 -26.66
N VAL A 246 -15.66 -2.85 -26.20
CA VAL A 246 -14.44 -2.10 -25.90
C VAL A 246 -13.48 -2.22 -27.07
N HIS A 247 -13.47 -1.20 -27.93
CA HIS A 247 -12.55 -1.13 -29.05
C HIS A 247 -11.22 -0.51 -28.62
N ILE A 248 -10.14 -1.28 -28.74
CA ILE A 248 -8.77 -0.83 -28.52
C ILE A 248 -7.91 -1.11 -29.75
N SER A 249 -6.81 -0.37 -29.87
CA SER A 249 -5.84 -0.54 -30.96
C SER A 249 -5.09 -1.88 -30.88
N PRO A 250 -4.62 -2.43 -32.02
CA PRO A 250 -3.78 -3.62 -32.02
C PRO A 250 -2.53 -3.49 -31.15
N GLU A 251 -1.94 -2.30 -31.09
CA GLU A 251 -0.77 -2.00 -30.26
C GLU A 251 -1.12 -2.05 -28.77
N CYS A 252 -2.30 -1.57 -28.37
CA CYS A 252 -2.78 -1.69 -26.99
C CYS A 252 -3.00 -3.16 -26.61
N GLN A 253 -3.68 -3.91 -27.47
CA GLN A 253 -3.94 -5.33 -27.26
C GLN A 253 -2.64 -6.13 -27.17
N HIS A 254 -1.68 -5.82 -28.03
CA HIS A 254 -0.35 -6.42 -28.00
C HIS A 254 0.36 -6.14 -26.66
N LEU A 255 0.35 -4.90 -26.18
CA LEU A 255 0.94 -4.54 -24.88
C LEU A 255 0.31 -5.35 -23.74
N ILE A 256 -1.03 -5.39 -23.64
CA ILE A 256 -1.74 -6.17 -22.61
C ILE A 256 -1.36 -7.65 -22.69
N SER A 257 -1.31 -8.22 -23.90
CA SER A 257 -0.95 -9.63 -24.10
C SER A 257 0.49 -9.95 -23.68
N ARG A 258 1.41 -8.98 -23.76
CA ARG A 258 2.79 -9.12 -23.31
C ARG A 258 2.97 -8.92 -21.80
N ILE A 259 2.04 -8.24 -21.14
CA ILE A 259 2.00 -8.07 -19.67
C ILE A 259 1.35 -9.29 -19.01
N PHE A 260 0.18 -9.72 -19.48
CA PHE A 260 -0.52 -10.88 -18.95
C PHE A 260 0.08 -12.17 -19.51
N VAL A 261 1.26 -12.50 -18.99
CA VAL A 261 2.02 -13.73 -19.26
C VAL A 261 2.29 -14.42 -17.93
N ALA A 262 1.90 -15.70 -17.82
CA ALA A 262 2.05 -16.48 -16.58
C ALA A 262 3.51 -16.71 -16.21
N ASP A 263 4.36 -16.96 -17.20
CA ASP A 263 5.80 -17.16 -17.01
C ASP A 263 6.49 -15.79 -16.83
N PRO A 264 6.96 -15.44 -15.61
CA PRO A 264 7.58 -14.15 -15.35
C PRO A 264 8.84 -13.92 -16.19
N ALA A 265 9.55 -14.97 -16.62
CA ALA A 265 10.74 -14.83 -17.45
C ALA A 265 10.42 -14.38 -18.89
N LYS A 266 9.15 -14.49 -19.31
CA LYS A 266 8.67 -14.09 -20.64
C LYS A 266 7.80 -12.84 -20.60
N ARG A 267 7.43 -12.38 -19.40
CA ARG A 267 6.65 -11.17 -19.21
C ARG A 267 7.49 -9.97 -19.63
N ILE A 268 6.86 -9.02 -20.34
CA ILE A 268 7.51 -7.77 -20.73
C ILE A 268 8.03 -7.03 -19.49
N SER A 269 9.19 -6.40 -19.62
CA SER A 269 9.81 -5.59 -18.57
C SER A 269 9.44 -4.11 -18.70
N ILE A 270 9.62 -3.31 -17.63
CA ILE A 270 9.42 -1.86 -17.67
C ILE A 270 10.22 -1.17 -18.80
N PRO A 271 11.51 -1.47 -19.03
CA PRO A 271 12.26 -0.90 -20.16
C PRO A 271 11.65 -1.25 -21.52
N GLU A 272 11.14 -2.47 -21.70
CA GLU A 272 10.47 -2.86 -22.94
C GLU A 272 9.11 -2.15 -23.10
N ILE A 273 8.35 -1.95 -22.02
CA ILE A 273 7.10 -1.15 -22.04
C ILE A 273 7.40 0.28 -22.49
N ARG A 274 8.44 0.91 -21.95
CA ARG A 274 8.84 2.29 -22.30
C ARG A 274 9.21 2.44 -23.77
N ASN A 275 9.67 1.36 -24.42
CA ASN A 275 10.00 1.32 -25.84
C ASN A 275 8.84 0.79 -26.71
N HIS A 276 7.69 0.47 -26.12
CA HIS A 276 6.55 -0.06 -26.84
C HIS A 276 5.83 1.03 -27.64
N GLU A 277 5.43 0.76 -28.89
CA GLU A 277 4.81 1.75 -29.78
C GLU A 277 3.57 2.42 -29.16
N TRP A 278 2.71 1.61 -28.52
CA TRP A 278 1.54 2.12 -27.79
C TRP A 278 1.91 3.11 -26.69
N PHE A 279 3.02 2.89 -25.97
CA PHE A 279 3.48 3.73 -24.88
C PHE A 279 4.10 5.04 -25.38
N LEU A 280 4.89 4.96 -26.46
CA LEU A 280 5.60 6.11 -27.03
C LEU A 280 4.65 7.12 -27.70
N LYS A 281 3.45 6.69 -28.11
CA LYS A 281 2.45 7.58 -28.70
C LYS A 281 2.05 8.70 -27.74
N ASN A 282 2.19 9.95 -28.19
CA ASN A 282 1.87 11.16 -27.42
C ASN A 282 2.58 11.23 -26.05
N LEU A 283 3.74 10.59 -25.89
CA LEU A 283 4.48 10.62 -24.63
C LEU A 283 4.91 12.07 -24.30
N PRO A 284 4.53 12.62 -23.14
CA PRO A 284 4.97 13.94 -22.70
C PRO A 284 6.48 14.02 -22.54
N ALA A 285 7.08 15.15 -22.95
CA ALA A 285 8.52 15.36 -22.90
C ALA A 285 9.09 15.31 -21.47
N ASP A 286 8.31 15.67 -20.46
CA ASP A 286 8.70 15.57 -19.04
C ASP A 286 8.86 14.12 -18.58
N LEU A 287 8.22 13.15 -19.24
CA LEU A 287 8.33 11.72 -18.92
C LEU A 287 9.36 10.97 -19.80
N MET A 288 9.93 11.61 -20.83
CA MET A 288 10.84 10.96 -21.78
C MET A 288 12.22 10.66 -21.19
N ASP A 289 12.72 11.49 -20.28
CA ASP A 289 14.08 11.37 -19.73
C ASP A 289 14.07 11.11 -18.21
N ASP A 290 14.26 9.86 -17.81
CA ASP A 290 14.54 9.51 -16.41
C ASP A 290 15.86 10.17 -15.94
N ASN A 291 16.85 10.32 -16.84
CA ASN A 291 18.12 10.99 -16.55
C ASN A 291 17.96 12.50 -16.36
N THR A 292 17.06 13.13 -17.11
CA THR A 292 16.76 14.55 -16.93
C THR A 292 15.95 14.75 -15.65
N MET A 293 15.12 13.80 -15.19
CA MET A 293 14.50 13.91 -13.85
C MET A 293 15.45 13.57 -12.70
N MET A 294 16.48 12.73 -12.91
CA MET A 294 17.55 12.52 -11.93
C MET A 294 18.59 13.65 -11.89
N SER A 295 18.77 14.39 -13.00
CA SER A 295 19.73 15.49 -13.16
C SER A 295 19.10 16.87 -12.94
N ASN A 296 17.85 17.07 -13.36
CA ASN A 296 17.11 18.31 -13.19
C ASN A 296 16.34 18.26 -11.88
N ASN A 297 17.01 18.72 -10.84
CA ASN A 297 16.41 19.55 -9.80
C ASN A 297 15.72 20.83 -10.37
N GLN A 298 15.14 20.82 -11.58
CA GLN A 298 14.47 21.98 -12.19
C GLN A 298 13.01 22.13 -11.79
N PHE A 299 12.52 21.29 -10.87
CA PHE A 299 11.61 21.83 -9.86
C PHE A 299 12.49 22.36 -8.72
N GLU A 300 13.05 23.56 -8.91
CA GLU A 300 13.49 24.39 -7.79
C GLU A 300 12.23 24.78 -7.02
N GLU A 301 11.71 23.85 -6.22
CA GLU A 301 10.80 24.21 -5.14
C GLU A 301 11.64 24.82 -4.01
N PRO A 302 11.23 25.98 -3.48
CA PRO A 302 11.99 26.72 -2.49
C PRO A 302 12.12 25.87 -1.22
N ASP A 303 13.35 25.83 -0.68
CA ASP A 303 13.74 25.38 0.65
C ASP A 303 12.57 25.02 1.59
N GLN A 304 12.06 23.79 1.51
CA GLN A 304 11.39 23.19 2.66
C GLN A 304 12.47 22.52 3.51
N PRO A 305 12.50 22.73 4.84
CA PRO A 305 13.47 22.11 5.71
C PRO A 305 13.18 20.61 5.76
N SER A 306 13.71 19.86 4.80
CA SER A 306 13.66 18.40 4.87
C SER A 306 14.51 18.03 6.08
N GLN A 307 13.87 17.54 7.14
CA GLN A 307 14.56 17.03 8.32
C GLN A 307 15.76 16.18 7.90
N SER A 308 16.88 16.39 8.57
CA SER A 308 18.07 15.58 8.32
C SER A 308 17.76 14.11 8.63
N ILE A 309 18.53 13.18 8.04
CA ILE A 309 18.35 11.76 8.33
C ILE A 309 18.56 11.52 9.83
N ASP A 310 19.52 12.22 10.44
CA ASP A 310 19.84 12.11 11.87
C ASP A 310 18.67 12.59 12.75
N GLU A 311 18.02 13.70 12.41
CA GLU A 311 16.81 14.17 13.10
C GLU A 311 15.66 13.15 13.02
N ILE A 312 15.42 12.61 11.82
CA ILE A 312 14.37 11.60 11.61
C ILE A 312 14.66 10.35 12.44
N MET A 313 15.91 9.90 12.43
CA MET A 313 16.36 8.75 13.19
C MET A 313 16.24 8.97 14.70
N GLN A 314 16.55 10.18 15.19
CA GLN A 314 16.37 10.55 16.58
C GLN A 314 14.89 10.51 16.98
N ILE A 315 14.00 11.09 16.16
CA ILE A 315 12.55 11.09 16.39
C ILE A 315 11.99 9.66 16.39
N ILE A 316 12.40 8.82 15.44
CA ILE A 316 11.98 7.41 15.38
C ILE A 316 12.47 6.65 16.61
N SER A 317 13.73 6.84 17.01
CA SER A 317 14.30 6.21 18.19
C SER A 317 13.53 6.59 19.46
N GLU A 318 13.18 7.87 19.62
CA GLU A 318 12.36 8.32 20.76
C GLU A 318 10.92 7.81 20.69
N ALA A 319 10.37 7.61 19.49
CA ALA A 319 9.04 7.02 19.29
C ALA A 319 8.95 5.54 19.68
N THR A 320 10.07 4.81 19.77
CA THR A 320 10.09 3.43 20.31
C THR A 320 9.77 3.37 21.80
N ILE A 321 9.87 4.50 22.50
CA ILE A 321 9.52 4.62 23.92
C ILE A 321 8.02 4.91 24.01
N PRO A 322 7.21 4.05 24.66
CA PRO A 322 5.77 4.26 24.77
C PRO A 322 5.42 5.49 25.61
N ALA A 323 4.20 6.00 25.42
CA ALA A 323 3.70 7.17 26.15
C ALA A 323 3.76 6.97 27.68
N ALA A 324 4.13 8.02 28.42
CA ALA A 324 4.12 7.99 29.89
C ALA A 324 2.67 7.81 30.39
N GLY A 325 2.35 6.61 30.87
CA GLY A 325 1.02 6.25 31.39
C GLY A 325 0.57 4.82 31.05
N THR A 326 1.13 4.17 30.03
CA THR A 326 0.78 2.78 29.66
C THR A 326 1.48 1.71 30.51
N ARG A 327 2.39 2.09 31.42
CA ARG A 327 3.07 1.17 32.34
C ARG A 327 2.23 0.68 33.53
N SER A 328 0.97 1.10 33.68
CA SER A 328 0.10 0.63 34.77
C SER A 328 -1.17 0.00 34.24
N LEU A 329 -1.11 -1.29 33.88
CA LEU A 329 -2.27 -2.21 33.99
C LEU A 329 -1.86 -3.68 33.86
N ASN A 330 -0.81 -4.01 33.09
CA ASN A 330 -0.39 -5.42 32.93
C ASN A 330 0.61 -5.94 33.98
N GLN A 331 1.11 -5.08 34.87
CA GLN A 331 2.08 -5.49 35.90
C GLN A 331 1.49 -5.53 37.33
N CYS A 332 0.17 -5.36 37.48
CA CYS A 332 -0.51 -5.36 38.79
C CYS A 332 -1.41 -6.58 39.03
N LEU A 333 -1.30 -7.64 38.21
CA LEU A 333 -2.06 -8.89 38.37
C LEU A 333 -1.20 -10.15 38.61
N THR A 334 0.12 -10.00 38.79
CA THR A 334 1.02 -11.14 39.11
C THR A 334 1.83 -10.94 40.38
N GLY A 335 1.44 -9.98 41.24
CA GLY A 335 2.11 -9.72 42.50
C GLY A 335 1.11 -9.74 43.64
N SER A 336 0.90 -10.93 44.21
CA SER A 336 0.47 -11.21 45.58
C SER A 336 -0.37 -12.49 45.60
N LEU A 337 0.26 -13.60 45.96
CA LEU A 337 -0.26 -14.61 46.89
C LEU A 337 0.90 -15.60 47.14
N ASP A 338 1.74 -15.25 48.12
CA ASP A 338 2.57 -16.20 48.84
C ASP A 338 1.64 -17.05 49.72
N ILE A 339 1.57 -18.35 49.46
CA ILE A 339 1.17 -19.35 50.44
C ILE A 339 2.15 -20.52 50.28
N ASP A 340 3.04 -20.62 51.26
CA ASP A 340 3.87 -21.79 51.54
C ASP A 340 2.97 -23.00 51.86
N ASP A 341 3.32 -24.17 51.34
CA ASP A 341 3.11 -25.45 52.04
C ASP A 341 4.08 -26.49 51.47
N ASP A 342 5.11 -26.79 52.27
CA ASP A 342 6.00 -27.93 52.15
C ASP A 342 5.21 -29.24 52.35
N MET A 343 5.46 -30.28 51.53
CA MET A 343 5.60 -31.66 52.01
C MET A 343 6.12 -32.63 50.93
N GLU A 344 7.36 -33.06 51.18
CA GLU A 344 7.99 -34.39 51.06
C GLU A 344 7.92 -35.29 49.80
N GLU A 345 9.06 -35.99 49.66
CA GLU A 345 9.51 -37.01 48.71
C GLU A 345 8.59 -38.23 48.58
N ASP A 346 8.57 -38.87 47.41
CA ASP A 346 9.04 -40.26 47.29
C ASP A 346 9.14 -40.74 45.83
N LEU A 347 10.21 -41.49 45.57
CA LEU A 347 10.51 -42.27 44.37
C LEU A 347 9.63 -43.54 44.35
N ASP A 348 9.18 -43.98 43.17
CA ASP A 348 9.53 -45.32 42.67
C ASP A 348 8.93 -45.61 41.27
N THR A 349 9.77 -46.32 40.53
CA THR A 349 9.58 -47.02 39.24
C THR A 349 8.44 -48.03 39.26
N ASP A 350 7.74 -48.22 38.12
CA ASP A 350 7.72 -49.53 37.44
C ASP A 350 7.07 -49.50 36.04
N ASN A 351 7.61 -50.38 35.19
CA ASN A 351 7.19 -50.72 33.84
C ASN A 351 5.87 -51.51 33.79
N ASP A 352 5.18 -51.43 32.65
CA ASP A 352 4.74 -52.58 31.81
C ASP A 352 3.71 -52.04 30.76
N LEU A 353 4.05 -52.01 29.47
CA LEU A 353 3.76 -53.07 28.48
C LEU A 353 2.30 -53.57 28.56
N ASP A 354 1.44 -53.22 27.60
CA ASP A 354 1.32 -53.93 26.32
C ASP A 354 -0.01 -53.68 25.56
N LEU A 355 0.09 -53.82 24.24
CA LEU A 355 -0.87 -54.40 23.29
C LEU A 355 -2.11 -53.64 22.78
N ASP A 356 -2.03 -53.39 21.46
CA ASP A 356 -3.04 -53.59 20.41
C ASP A 356 -4.39 -52.83 20.46
N SER A 357 -4.63 -52.03 19.43
CA SER A 357 -5.57 -52.45 18.37
C SER A 357 -5.60 -51.46 17.20
N SER A 358 -5.16 -51.98 16.06
CA SER A 358 -5.66 -51.83 14.68
C SER A 358 -6.70 -50.75 14.31
N GLY A 359 -6.53 -50.17 13.10
CA GLY A 359 -7.66 -49.60 12.36
C GLY A 359 -7.27 -48.64 11.23
N GLU A 360 -6.97 -49.18 10.06
CA GLU A 360 -6.72 -48.46 8.80
C GLU A 360 -7.86 -47.54 8.33
N ILE A 361 -7.45 -46.40 7.76
CA ILE A 361 -7.84 -45.81 6.46
C ILE A 361 -9.06 -46.43 5.75
N VAL A 362 -10.07 -45.60 5.44
CA VAL A 362 -10.83 -45.67 4.16
C VAL A 362 -11.29 -44.26 3.71
N TYR A 363 -10.96 -43.92 2.46
CA TYR A 363 -11.46 -42.79 1.67
C TYR A 363 -12.94 -42.94 1.30
N ALA A 364 -13.68 -41.83 1.16
CA ALA A 364 -14.81 -41.79 0.22
C ALA A 364 -15.13 -40.37 -0.31
N MET A 365 -14.98 -40.28 -1.63
CA MET A 365 -15.58 -39.39 -2.66
C MET A 365 -15.51 -37.87 -2.55
#